data_AF-A0AAF0FTK6-F1
#
_entry.id   AF-A0AAF0FTK6-F1
#
_cell.length_a   1.000
_cell.length_b   1.000
_cell.length_c   1.000
_cell.angle_alpha   90.00
_cell.angle_beta   90.00
_cell.angle_gamma   90.00
#
_symmetry.space_group_name_H-M   'P 1'
#
loop_
_entity.id
_entity.type
_entity.pdbx_description
1 polymer ?
#
loop_
_entity_poly.entity_id
_entity_poly.type
_entity_poly.pdbx_seq_one_letter_code
_entity_poly.pdbx_strand_id
1 'polypeptide(L)'
;MKHTRKNIFYHELIGLNIHVLEHTDPSLVCVRGIIVDETQKTLLIQTIEGKRKRVLKEHGVYEIQLPTGEKVVIRGYQILGRPEDRLKNIVKK
;
A
#
# COMPACT_ATOMS: atom_id res chain seq x y z
N MET A 1 -15.82 7.54 3.92
CA MET A 1 -15.19 8.50 2.99
C MET A 1 -14.64 7.72 1.80
N LYS A 2 -14.63 8.30 0.59
CA LYS A 2 -14.04 7.66 -0.59
C LYS A 2 -12.51 7.74 -0.53
N HIS A 3 -11.81 6.69 -1.00
CA HIS A 3 -10.37 6.77 -1.23
C HIS A 3 -10.09 7.78 -2.35
N THR A 4 -9.15 8.67 -2.12
CA THR A 4 -8.67 9.68 -3.06
C THR A 4 -7.15 9.77 -2.95
N ARG A 5 -6.49 10.31 -3.98
CA ARG A 5 -5.06 10.62 -3.93
C ARG A 5 -4.61 11.46 -2.72
N LYS A 6 -5.50 12.29 -2.15
CA LYS A 6 -5.17 13.18 -1.02
C LYS A 6 -5.21 12.47 0.32
N ASN A 7 -6.01 11.41 0.47
CA ASN A 7 -6.27 10.75 1.75
C ASN A 7 -5.85 9.28 1.79
N ILE A 8 -5.37 8.70 0.68
CA ILE A 8 -4.96 7.29 0.61
C ILE A 8 -3.91 6.92 1.67
N PHE A 9 -3.05 7.88 2.04
CA PHE A 9 -2.04 7.72 3.09
C PHE A 9 -2.61 7.43 4.48
N TYR A 10 -3.89 7.75 4.69
CA TYR A 10 -4.57 7.59 5.97
C TYR A 10 -5.66 6.52 5.97
N HIS A 11 -5.98 5.97 4.80
CA HIS A 11 -7.05 4.98 4.65
C HIS A 11 -6.54 3.54 4.67
N GLU A 12 -7.49 2.63 4.82
CA GLU A 12 -7.36 1.19 4.61
C GLU A 12 -6.69 0.92 3.25
N LEU A 13 -5.65 0.08 3.25
CA LEU A 13 -4.99 -0.36 2.01
C LEU A 13 -5.36 -1.81 1.65
N ILE A 14 -5.85 -2.59 2.62
CA ILE A 14 -6.28 -3.98 2.42
C ILE A 14 -7.40 -4.02 1.38
N GLY A 15 -7.31 -4.97 0.45
CA GLY A 15 -8.24 -5.16 -0.66
C GLY A 15 -7.89 -4.36 -1.93
N LEU A 16 -6.94 -3.42 -1.87
CA LEU A 16 -6.54 -2.64 -3.04
C LEU A 16 -5.52 -3.39 -3.92
N ASN A 17 -5.59 -3.18 -5.23
CA ASN A 17 -4.56 -3.63 -6.15
C ASN A 17 -3.30 -2.78 -5.97
N ILE A 18 -2.16 -3.45 -5.92
CA ILE A 18 -0.85 -2.84 -5.75
C ILE A 18 0.13 -3.38 -6.79
N HIS A 19 1.02 -2.49 -7.24
CA HIS A 19 2.18 -2.80 -8.06
C HIS A 19 3.42 -2.15 -7.45
N VAL A 20 4.43 -2.97 -7.16
CA VAL A 20 5.72 -2.50 -6.67
C VAL A 20 6.54 -2.00 -7.87
N LEU A 21 6.69 -0.67 -7.97
CA LEU A 21 7.43 -0.04 -9.05
C LEU A 21 8.94 -0.08 -8.80
N GLU A 22 9.33 0.21 -7.56
CA GLU A 22 10.73 0.24 -7.11
C GLU A 22 10.80 -0.34 -5.70
N HIS A 23 11.90 -1.03 -5.40
CA HIS A 23 12.19 -1.51 -4.05
C HIS A 23 13.69 -1.80 -3.90
N THR A 24 14.25 -1.65 -2.70
CA THR A 24 15.68 -1.93 -2.44
C THR A 24 16.03 -3.42 -2.61
N ASP A 25 15.09 -4.31 -2.28
CA ASP A 25 15.12 -5.73 -2.66
C ASP A 25 14.61 -5.89 -4.11
N PRO A 26 15.48 -6.24 -5.08
CA PRO A 26 15.11 -6.37 -6.49
C PRO A 26 14.08 -7.48 -6.76
N SER A 27 13.98 -8.50 -5.88
CA SER A 27 13.04 -9.61 -6.04
C SER A 27 11.57 -9.20 -5.81
N LEU A 28 11.37 -8.00 -5.27
CA LEU A 28 10.06 -7.42 -5.00
C LEU A 28 9.63 -6.44 -6.09
N VAL A 29 10.55 -5.98 -6.94
CA VAL A 29 10.23 -5.12 -8.09
C VAL A 29 9.30 -5.88 -9.05
N CYS A 30 8.34 -5.17 -9.63
CA CYS A 30 7.29 -5.71 -10.50
C CYS A 30 6.31 -6.70 -9.83
N VAL A 31 6.37 -6.88 -8.51
CA VAL A 31 5.33 -7.66 -7.80
C VAL A 31 3.99 -6.95 -7.93
N ARG A 32 2.98 -7.70 -8.38
CA ARG A 32 1.60 -7.23 -8.56
C ARG A 32 0.63 -8.15 -7.85
N GLY A 33 -0.43 -7.58 -7.29
CA GLY A 33 -1.48 -8.35 -6.62
C GLY A 33 -2.38 -7.49 -5.76
N ILE A 34 -2.99 -8.13 -4.77
CA ILE A 34 -3.91 -7.50 -3.82
C ILE A 34 -3.24 -7.44 -2.45
N ILE A 35 -3.39 -6.31 -1.76
CA ILE A 35 -2.97 -6.18 -0.36
C ILE A 35 -3.94 -6.98 0.51
N VAL A 36 -3.45 -7.98 1.23
CA VAL A 36 -4.30 -8.85 2.07
C VAL A 36 -4.07 -8.68 3.56
N ASP A 37 -2.97 -8.02 3.95
CA ASP A 37 -2.65 -7.71 5.34
C ASP A 37 -1.68 -6.52 5.38
N GLU A 38 -1.74 -5.77 6.48
CA GLU A 38 -0.92 -4.58 6.73
C GLU A 38 -0.50 -4.54 8.21
N THR A 39 0.80 -4.36 8.45
CA THR A 39 1.33 -4.07 9.78
C THR A 39 1.91 -2.67 9.83
N GLN A 40 2.51 -2.29 10.96
CA GLN A 40 3.18 -1.00 11.12
C GLN A 40 4.21 -0.72 10.01
N LYS A 41 4.97 -1.74 9.59
CA LYS A 41 6.10 -1.60 8.67
C LYS A 41 5.97 -2.41 7.38
N THR A 42 5.04 -3.37 7.31
CA THR A 42 4.96 -4.28 6.18
C THR A 42 3.60 -4.30 5.51
N LEU A 43 3.58 -4.66 4.23
CA LEU A 43 2.39 -5.08 3.50
C LEU A 43 2.54 -6.56 3.13
N LEU A 44 1.44 -7.32 3.18
CA LEU A 44 1.36 -8.65 2.60
C LEU A 44 0.61 -8.57 1.27
N ILE A 45 1.29 -8.92 0.19
CA ILE A 45 0.74 -8.89 -1.16
C ILE A 45 0.44 -10.33 -1.58
N GLN A 46 -0.82 -10.60 -1.88
CA GLN A 46 -1.27 -11.81 -2.54
C GLN A 46 -1.10 -11.60 -4.05
N THR A 47 -0.07 -12.22 -4.62
CA THR A 47 0.24 -12.11 -6.05
C THR A 47 -0.81 -12.80 -6.90
N ILE A 48 -0.85 -12.42 -8.19
CA ILE A 48 -1.75 -13.02 -9.20
C ILE A 48 -1.53 -14.54 -9.31
N GLU A 49 -0.30 -15.02 -9.07
CA GLU A 49 0.05 -16.45 -9.05
C GLU A 49 -0.38 -17.19 -7.77
N GLY A 50 -1.06 -16.53 -6.84
CA GLY A 50 -1.47 -17.15 -5.57
C GLY A 50 -0.36 -17.23 -4.51
N LYS A 51 0.85 -16.71 -4.78
CA LYS A 51 1.92 -16.61 -3.76
C LYS A 51 1.73 -15.36 -2.88
N ARG A 52 2.08 -15.48 -1.60
CA ARG A 52 2.08 -14.36 -0.65
C ARG A 52 3.50 -13.81 -0.49
N LYS A 53 3.69 -12.51 -0.73
CA LYS A 53 4.96 -11.81 -0.53
C LYS A 53 4.80 -10.72 0.51
N ARG A 54 5.66 -10.74 1.54
CA ARG A 54 5.71 -9.68 2.54
C ARG A 54 6.76 -8.65 2.15
N VAL A 55 6.39 -7.38 2.17
CA VAL A 55 7.20 -6.26 1.68
C VAL A 55 7.34 -5.23 2.78
N LEU A 56 8.55 -4.70 2.98
CA LEU A 56 8.79 -3.55 3.87
C LEU A 56 8.35 -2.27 3.17
N LYS A 57 7.47 -1.50 3.80
CA LYS A 57 6.92 -0.26 3.23
C LYS A 57 8.02 0.75 2.92
N GLU A 58 8.90 1.01 3.89
CA GLU A 58 9.86 2.12 3.89
C GLU A 58 10.72 2.19 2.62
N HIS A 59 11.03 1.05 2.02
CA HIS A 59 12.00 0.94 0.94
C HIS A 59 11.36 0.80 -0.46
N GLY A 60 10.05 0.97 -0.58
CA GLY A 60 9.34 0.80 -1.83
C GLY A 60 8.65 2.04 -2.38
N VAL A 61 8.47 2.04 -3.70
CA VAL A 61 7.53 2.91 -4.43
C VAL A 61 6.42 2.03 -4.98
N TYR A 62 5.18 2.39 -4.70
CA TYR A 62 4.01 1.57 -5.00
C TYR A 62 3.00 2.35 -5.85
N GLU A 63 2.50 1.73 -6.91
CA GLU A 63 1.27 2.16 -7.58
C GLU A 63 0.10 1.40 -6.94
N ILE A 64 -0.87 2.14 -6.40
CA ILE A 64 -2.10 1.59 -5.82
C ILE A 64 -3.28 2.02 -6.67
N GLN A 65 -4.13 1.06 -7.03
CA GLN A 65 -5.39 1.33 -7.71
C GLN A 65 -6.50 1.57 -6.67
N LEU A 66 -7.12 2.73 -6.76
CA LEU A 66 -8.27 3.09 -5.93
C LEU A 66 -9.54 2.39 -6.44
N PRO A 67 -10.59 2.26 -5.60
CA PRO A 67 -11.88 1.71 -6.05
C PRO A 67 -12.54 2.50 -7.18
N THR A 68 -12.16 3.76 -7.37
CA THR A 68 -12.61 4.61 -8.50
C THR A 68 -11.94 4.25 -9.83
N GLY A 69 -10.93 3.37 -9.82
CA GLY A 69 -10.09 3.04 -10.97
C GLY A 69 -8.86 3.94 -11.10
N GLU A 70 -8.78 5.06 -10.37
CA GLU A 70 -7.62 5.96 -10.35
C GLU A 70 -6.38 5.24 -9.80
N LYS A 71 -5.23 5.47 -10.41
CA LYS A 71 -3.94 4.94 -9.95
C LYS A 71 -3.15 6.04 -9.24
N VAL A 72 -2.64 5.74 -8.06
CA VAL A 72 -1.86 6.67 -7.25
C VAL A 72 -0.51 6.06 -6.94
N VAL A 73 0.55 6.79 -7.24
CA VAL A 73 1.92 6.41 -6.88
C VAL A 73 2.26 7.01 -5.52
N ILE A 74 2.70 6.15 -4.60
CA ILE A 74 3.11 6.54 -3.25
C ILE A 74 4.50 6.01 -2.94
N ARG A 75 5.23 6.73 -2.10
CA ARG A 75 6.43 6.20 -1.45
C ARG A 75 6.02 5.55 -0.15
N GLY A 76 6.53 4.35 0.12
CA GLY A 76 6.02 3.57 1.23
C GLY A 76 6.34 4.14 2.61
N TYR A 77 7.36 5.00 2.76
CA TYR A 77 7.57 5.73 4.01
C TYR A 77 6.35 6.60 4.40
N GLN A 78 5.54 7.03 3.42
CA GLN A 78 4.35 7.86 3.65
C GLN A 78 3.20 7.09 4.30
N ILE A 79 3.25 5.75 4.27
CA ILE A 79 2.24 4.85 4.86
C ILE A 79 2.82 4.03 6.02
N LEU A 80 3.93 4.48 6.61
CA LEU A 80 4.42 3.92 7.87
C LEU A 80 3.42 4.18 9.01
N GLY A 81 3.32 3.22 9.92
CA GLY A 81 2.31 3.21 10.96
C GLY A 81 1.27 2.13 10.72
N ARG A 82 0.56 1.75 11.80
CA ARG A 82 -0.54 0.80 11.71
C ARG A 82 -1.77 1.46 11.06
N PRO A 83 -2.63 0.72 10.36
CA PRO A 83 -3.83 1.27 9.72
C PRO A 83 -4.65 2.17 10.67
N GLU A 84 -4.89 1.70 11.89
CA GLU A 84 -5.67 2.39 12.91
C GLU A 84 -5.03 3.70 13.39
N ASP A 85 -3.70 3.80 13.37
CA ASP A 85 -2.99 5.01 13.75
C ASP A 85 -2.98 6.03 12.62
N ARG A 86 -2.88 5.56 11.37
CA ARG A 86 -2.97 6.41 10.18
C ARG A 86 -4.36 7.03 10.05
N LEU A 87 -5.43 6.27 10.36
CA LEU A 87 -6.82 6.74 10.28
C LEU A 87 -7.11 7.92 11.22
N LYS A 88 -6.50 7.95 12.42
CA LYS A 88 -6.66 9.04 13.41
C LYS A 88 -6.17 10.39 12.89
N ASN A 89 -5.22 10.40 11.96
CA ASN A 89 -4.66 11.63 11.39
C ASN A 89 -5.61 12.34 10.42
N ILE A 90 -6.67 11.66 9.95
CA ILE A 90 -7.71 12.30 9.12
C ILE A 90 -8.50 13.33 9.94
N VAL A 91 -8.72 13.07 11.23
CA VAL A 91 -9.59 13.88 12.09
C VAL A 91 -8.88 15.13 12.63
N LYS A 92 -7.54 15.18 12.56
CA LYS A 92 -6.74 16.31 13.05
C LYS A 92 -6.61 17.46 12.05
N LYS A 93 -7.26 17.39 10.89
CA LYS A 93 -7.16 18.35 9.80
C LYS A 93 -8.53 18.77 9.32
#